data_AF-A0A1E7EX17-F1
#
_entry.id   AF-A0A1E7EX17-F1
#
_cell.length_a   1.000
_cell.length_b   1.000
_cell.length_c   1.000
_cell.angle_alpha   90.00
_cell.angle_beta   90.00
_cell.angle_gamma   90.00
#
_symmetry.space_group_name_H-M   'P 1'
#
loop_
_entity.id
_entity.type
_entity.pdbx_description
1 polymer ?
#
loop_
_entity_poly.entity_id
_entity_poly.type
_entity_poly.pdbx_seq_one_letter_code
_entity_poly.pdbx_strand_id
1 'polypeptide(L)'
;MYEDDDDDDEVEEEERLVFYPIQFLAVLFYRNDNGWSYTHWCNAKAISFIPLVARLAIELGLFDEQQRGGLLSRGGLLSEGAGHNVLQLLMHSDPIERRSQEYQERIDDKYLQVLIQLRKLGLLKKEDIQRYSLLHNLCSKDYFAEKRLRFLVEWDPSALTQTTEYGGSVPLTLTVATSKSSIRGFQSVFEYGIHYFPNKKGINLLFRKNNFGGTPFKFACDNYGHEQVMEVVEDTLIRYSTTLDNHAPPFNIVEALMMAAIDENVHLDCVNFLLRREPDILQKLLSSSSSSSSSIESATHTNQKKRKRKYKKKDDDDDGN
;
A
#
# COMPACT_ATOMS: atom_id res chain seq x y z
N MET A 1 -26.12 -14.65 -58.99
CA MET A 1 -25.09 -15.50 -58.37
C MET A 1 -23.82 -14.71 -58.45
N TYR A 2 -23.49 -14.00 -57.38
CA TYR A 2 -22.17 -13.43 -57.15
C TYR A 2 -21.59 -14.29 -56.03
N GLU A 3 -20.60 -15.10 -56.39
CA GLU A 3 -19.76 -15.86 -55.48
C GLU A 3 -18.64 -14.89 -55.07
N ASP A 4 -18.87 -14.15 -53.98
CA ASP A 4 -17.83 -13.37 -53.31
C ASP A 4 -17.21 -14.29 -52.24
N ASP A 5 -16.21 -15.06 -52.68
CA ASP A 5 -15.26 -15.75 -51.82
C ASP A 5 -14.18 -14.74 -51.38
N ASP A 6 -14.52 -13.89 -50.40
CA ASP A 6 -13.54 -13.10 -49.66
C ASP A 6 -12.92 -14.01 -48.59
N ASP A 7 -11.91 -14.79 -49.00
CA ASP A 7 -10.96 -15.45 -48.10
C ASP A 7 -10.13 -14.36 -47.38
N ASP A 8 -10.69 -13.80 -46.32
CA ASP A 8 -9.95 -13.03 -45.32
C ASP A 8 -8.97 -13.98 -44.63
N ASP A 9 -7.78 -14.12 -45.22
CA ASP A 9 -6.58 -14.68 -44.58
C ASP A 9 -6.23 -13.79 -43.36
N GLU A 10 -6.93 -14.00 -42.24
CA GLU A 10 -6.55 -13.46 -40.94
C GLU A 10 -5.15 -13.98 -40.62
N VAL A 11 -4.15 -13.14 -40.88
CA VAL A 11 -2.77 -13.40 -40.48
C VAL A 11 -2.77 -13.54 -38.96
N GLU A 12 -2.70 -14.77 -38.47
CA GLU A 12 -2.48 -15.08 -37.06
C GLU A 12 -1.14 -14.43 -36.66
N GLU A 13 -1.19 -13.20 -36.14
CA GLU A 13 -0.05 -12.56 -35.51
C GLU A 13 0.33 -13.41 -34.29
N GLU A 14 1.33 -14.27 -34.48
CA GLU A 14 1.89 -15.12 -33.44
C GLU A 14 2.27 -14.25 -32.25
N GLU A 15 1.46 -14.29 -31.18
CA GLU A 15 1.67 -13.51 -29.97
C GLU A 15 3.02 -13.89 -29.34
N ARG A 16 4.06 -13.12 -29.67
CA ARG A 16 5.40 -13.35 -29.14
C ARG A 16 5.48 -12.84 -27.71
N LEU A 17 5.46 -13.80 -26.79
CA LEU A 17 5.79 -13.57 -25.39
C LEU A 17 7.27 -13.20 -25.25
N VAL A 18 7.55 -11.95 -24.89
CA VAL A 18 8.91 -11.49 -24.60
C VAL A 18 9.14 -11.53 -23.10
N PHE A 19 9.81 -12.58 -22.64
CA PHE A 19 10.29 -12.69 -21.26
C PHE A 19 11.81 -12.63 -21.19
N TYR A 20 12.32 -11.89 -20.21
CA TYR A 20 13.73 -11.86 -19.90
C TYR A 20 14.12 -13.10 -19.08
N PRO A 21 15.30 -13.71 -19.32
CA PRO A 21 15.75 -14.90 -18.59
C PRO A 21 15.67 -14.77 -17.06
N ILE A 22 15.94 -13.57 -16.52
CA ILE A 22 15.88 -13.30 -15.08
C ILE A 22 14.46 -13.46 -14.49
N GLN A 23 13.39 -13.27 -15.29
CA GLN A 23 12.01 -13.45 -14.82
C GLN A 23 11.68 -14.92 -14.56
N PHE A 24 12.27 -15.86 -15.32
CA PHE A 24 12.11 -17.30 -15.10
C PHE A 24 12.79 -17.80 -13.82
N LEU A 25 13.72 -17.01 -13.25
CA LEU A 25 14.27 -17.28 -11.92
C LEU A 25 13.25 -16.97 -10.82
N ALA A 26 12.31 -16.06 -11.09
CA ALA A 26 11.26 -15.67 -10.16
C ALA A 26 10.05 -16.60 -10.23
N VAL A 27 9.61 -16.95 -11.44
CA VAL A 27 8.41 -17.76 -11.63
C VAL A 27 8.57 -18.76 -12.76
N LEU A 28 7.82 -19.86 -12.67
CA LEU A 28 7.58 -20.79 -13.76
C LEU A 28 6.20 -20.50 -14.34
N PHE A 29 6.10 -20.56 -15.67
CA PHE A 29 4.86 -20.35 -16.41
C PHE A 29 4.34 -21.70 -16.88
N TYR A 30 3.11 -22.03 -16.47
CA TYR A 30 2.41 -23.21 -16.95
C TYR A 30 1.20 -22.77 -17.76
N ARG A 31 1.09 -23.29 -18.99
CA ARG A 31 -0.12 -23.15 -19.78
C ARG A 31 -1.20 -23.99 -19.11
N ASN A 32 -2.31 -23.36 -18.75
CA ASN A 32 -3.47 -24.11 -18.26
C ASN A 32 -4.09 -24.92 -19.41
N ASP A 33 -4.77 -26.02 -19.09
CA ASP A 33 -5.42 -26.90 -20.08
C ASP A 33 -6.45 -26.16 -20.95
N ASN A 34 -7.00 -25.04 -20.44
CA ASN A 34 -7.90 -24.19 -21.21
C ASN A 34 -7.20 -23.31 -22.26
N GLY A 35 -5.86 -23.31 -22.33
CA GLY A 35 -5.09 -22.58 -23.34
C GLY A 35 -5.06 -21.05 -23.19
N TRP A 36 -6.04 -20.46 -22.49
CA TRP A 36 -6.28 -19.02 -22.36
C TRP A 36 -5.59 -18.35 -21.17
N SER A 37 -4.94 -19.10 -20.28
CA SER A 37 -4.33 -18.51 -19.08
C SER A 37 -3.04 -19.19 -18.66
N TYR A 38 -2.09 -18.39 -18.19
CA TYR A 38 -0.85 -18.86 -17.59
C TYR A 38 -0.95 -18.82 -16.07
N THR A 39 -0.74 -19.96 -15.43
CA THR A 39 -0.52 -19.99 -13.98
C THR A 39 0.95 -19.74 -13.69
N HIS A 40 1.21 -18.82 -12.76
CA HIS A 40 2.55 -18.45 -12.32
C HIS A 40 2.87 -19.20 -11.04
N TRP A 41 3.96 -19.95 -11.03
CA TRP A 41 4.41 -20.71 -9.87
C TRP A 41 5.74 -20.16 -9.40
N CYS A 42 5.95 -20.09 -8.10
CA CYS A 42 7.17 -19.63 -7.49
C CYS A 42 8.33 -20.57 -7.81
N ASN A 43 9.41 -20.05 -8.41
CA ASN A 43 10.59 -20.85 -8.69
C ASN A 43 11.53 -20.93 -7.47
N ALA A 44 11.08 -21.63 -6.43
CA ALA A 44 11.78 -21.76 -5.15
C ALA A 44 13.20 -22.33 -5.24
N LYS A 45 13.56 -22.99 -6.35
CA LYS A 45 14.88 -23.56 -6.60
C LYS A 45 15.85 -22.54 -7.20
N ALA A 46 15.34 -21.61 -8.01
CA ALA A 46 16.17 -20.66 -8.73
C ALA A 46 16.15 -19.23 -8.14
N ILE A 47 15.18 -18.92 -7.28
CA ILE A 47 14.95 -17.56 -6.78
C ILE A 47 16.19 -16.90 -6.15
N SER A 48 17.01 -17.69 -5.47
CA SER A 48 18.24 -17.21 -4.81
C SER A 48 19.32 -16.73 -5.78
N PHE A 49 19.22 -17.05 -7.08
CA PHE A 49 20.17 -16.58 -8.09
C PHE A 49 19.87 -15.17 -8.61
N ILE A 50 18.66 -14.64 -8.37
CA ILE A 50 18.27 -13.30 -8.87
C ILE A 50 19.30 -12.21 -8.51
N PRO A 51 19.74 -12.06 -7.24
CA PRO A 51 20.68 -11.00 -6.88
C PRO A 51 22.03 -11.14 -7.59
N LEU A 52 22.51 -12.37 -7.76
CA LEU A 52 23.76 -12.66 -8.47
C LEU A 52 23.63 -12.32 -9.97
N VAL A 53 22.57 -12.78 -10.62
CA VAL A 53 22.34 -12.57 -12.05
C VAL A 53 22.14 -11.09 -12.36
N ALA A 54 21.36 -10.37 -11.54
CA ALA A 54 21.19 -8.92 -11.70
C ALA A 54 22.52 -8.17 -11.58
N ARG A 55 23.36 -8.53 -10.60
CA ARG A 55 24.68 -7.92 -10.42
C ARG A 55 25.60 -8.19 -11.61
N LEU A 56 25.70 -9.43 -12.06
CA LEU A 56 26.50 -9.80 -13.23
C LEU A 56 26.02 -9.08 -14.50
N ALA A 57 24.70 -8.96 -14.68
CA ALA A 57 24.13 -8.25 -15.82
C ALA A 57 24.48 -6.75 -15.82
N ILE A 58 24.62 -6.13 -14.64
CA ILE A 58 25.14 -4.76 -14.49
C ILE A 58 26.63 -4.71 -14.81
N GLU A 59 27.44 -5.60 -14.25
CA GLU A 59 28.90 -5.66 -14.48
C GLU A 59 29.25 -5.83 -15.96
N LEU A 60 28.44 -6.61 -16.69
CA LEU A 60 28.61 -6.86 -18.12
C LEU A 60 27.97 -5.79 -19.02
N GLY A 61 27.28 -4.80 -18.47
CA GLY A 61 26.62 -3.74 -19.24
C GLY A 61 25.51 -4.25 -20.17
N LEU A 62 24.80 -5.32 -19.79
CA LEU A 62 23.77 -5.94 -20.63
C LEU A 62 22.45 -5.15 -20.67
N PHE A 63 22.28 -4.20 -19.76
CA PHE A 63 21.07 -3.40 -19.59
C PHE A 63 21.43 -1.96 -19.26
N ASP A 64 20.49 -1.04 -19.52
CA ASP A 64 20.61 0.33 -19.06
C ASP A 64 20.64 0.37 -17.52
N GLU A 65 21.33 1.36 -16.97
CA GLU A 65 21.45 1.55 -15.51
C GLU A 65 20.07 1.59 -14.82
N GLN A 66 19.08 2.19 -15.48
CA GLN A 66 17.71 2.28 -14.99
C GLN A 66 16.99 0.93 -14.89
N GLN A 67 17.38 -0.06 -15.70
CA GLN A 67 16.79 -1.41 -15.71
C GLN A 67 17.37 -2.31 -14.61
N ARG A 68 18.49 -1.89 -13.98
CA ARG A 68 19.12 -2.54 -12.83
C ARG A 68 19.38 -4.03 -13.05
N GLY A 69 20.08 -4.35 -14.13
CA GLY A 69 20.40 -5.75 -14.49
C GLY A 69 19.18 -6.57 -14.90
N GLY A 70 18.21 -5.91 -15.54
CA GLY A 70 16.97 -6.53 -16.01
C GLY A 70 15.88 -6.72 -14.95
N LEU A 71 16.13 -6.34 -13.69
CA LEU A 71 15.13 -6.45 -12.61
C LEU A 71 13.87 -5.65 -12.87
N LEU A 72 14.01 -4.49 -13.53
CA LEU A 72 12.91 -3.57 -13.83
C LEU A 72 12.39 -3.70 -15.26
N SER A 73 12.97 -4.59 -16.06
CA SER A 73 12.49 -4.87 -17.40
C SER A 73 11.12 -5.56 -17.32
N ARG A 74 10.15 -5.00 -18.05
CA ARG A 74 8.81 -5.58 -18.16
C ARG A 74 8.83 -6.58 -19.31
N GLY A 75 8.63 -7.85 -18.98
CA GLY A 75 8.32 -8.89 -19.97
C GLY A 75 6.83 -9.23 -19.93
N GLY A 76 6.28 -9.70 -21.03
CA GLY A 76 4.86 -10.06 -21.16
C GLY A 76 4.36 -10.07 -22.61
N LEU A 77 3.05 -10.28 -22.76
CA LEU A 77 2.35 -10.10 -24.03
C LEU A 77 2.40 -8.62 -24.43
N LEU A 78 2.81 -8.35 -25.67
CA LEU A 78 2.84 -6.99 -26.23
C LEU A 78 1.42 -6.38 -26.29
N SER A 79 0.40 -7.22 -26.41
CA SER A 79 -1.02 -6.83 -26.54
C SER A 79 -1.63 -6.28 -25.24
N GLU A 80 -1.14 -6.64 -24.06
CA GLU A 80 -1.80 -6.30 -22.78
C GLU A 80 -1.18 -5.11 -22.04
N GLY A 81 -0.05 -4.56 -22.48
CA GLY A 81 0.58 -3.38 -21.87
C GLY A 81 1.01 -3.52 -20.39
N ALA A 82 0.79 -4.68 -19.77
CA ALA A 82 0.91 -4.90 -18.32
C ALA A 82 1.91 -6.01 -17.98
N GLY A 83 3.08 -5.99 -18.61
CA GLY A 83 4.18 -6.89 -18.24
C GLY A 83 4.66 -6.65 -16.80
N HIS A 84 4.84 -7.74 -16.04
CA HIS A 84 5.38 -7.68 -14.68
C HIS A 84 6.91 -7.70 -14.71
N ASN A 85 7.55 -6.84 -13.92
CA ASN A 85 8.99 -6.93 -13.68
C ASN A 85 9.33 -7.92 -12.56
N VAL A 86 10.62 -8.22 -12.37
CA VAL A 86 11.07 -9.20 -11.37
C VAL A 86 10.64 -8.82 -9.95
N LEU A 87 10.64 -7.54 -9.60
CA LEU A 87 10.21 -7.08 -8.26
C LEU A 87 8.73 -7.37 -8.01
N GLN A 88 7.88 -7.19 -9.01
CA GLN A 88 6.46 -7.53 -8.93
C GLN A 88 6.25 -9.05 -8.87
N LEU A 89 7.01 -9.81 -9.66
CA LEU A 89 7.00 -11.28 -9.61
C LEU A 89 7.44 -11.83 -8.24
N LEU A 90 8.34 -11.12 -7.55
CA LEU A 90 8.73 -11.44 -6.18
C LEU A 90 7.60 -11.25 -5.15
N MET A 91 6.47 -10.67 -5.51
CA MET A 91 5.28 -10.56 -4.65
C MET A 91 4.29 -11.73 -4.84
N HIS A 92 4.55 -12.64 -5.78
CA HIS A 92 3.68 -13.79 -6.01
C HIS A 92 3.78 -14.83 -4.89
N SER A 93 2.72 -15.62 -4.76
CA SER A 93 2.63 -16.81 -3.91
C SER A 93 2.08 -17.96 -4.76
N ASP A 94 2.39 -19.20 -4.39
CA ASP A 94 1.82 -20.36 -5.09
C ASP A 94 0.31 -20.47 -4.81
N PRO A 95 -0.51 -20.98 -5.75
CA PRO A 95 -1.93 -21.24 -5.49
C PRO A 95 -2.14 -22.16 -4.28
N ILE A 96 -3.09 -21.82 -3.40
CA ILE A 96 -3.35 -22.55 -2.15
C ILE A 96 -3.77 -24.01 -2.40
N GLU A 97 -4.56 -24.25 -3.44
CA GLU A 97 -5.23 -25.53 -3.71
C GLU A 97 -4.30 -26.75 -3.80
N ARG A 98 -2.98 -26.54 -3.93
CA ARG A 98 -2.01 -27.61 -4.20
C ARG A 98 -0.91 -27.74 -3.16
N ARG A 99 -0.85 -26.88 -2.13
CA ARG A 99 0.32 -26.81 -1.23
C ARG A 99 -0.08 -26.65 0.24
N SER A 100 0.73 -27.22 1.12
CA SER A 100 0.58 -27.03 2.57
C SER A 100 0.96 -25.62 2.99
N GLN A 101 0.44 -25.17 4.13
CA GLN A 101 0.81 -23.90 4.75
C GLN A 101 2.33 -23.79 4.99
N GLU A 102 2.96 -24.86 5.50
CA GLU A 102 4.42 -24.90 5.73
C GLU A 102 5.23 -24.67 4.44
N TYR A 103 4.75 -25.16 3.29
CA TYR A 103 5.40 -24.92 2.03
C TYR A 103 5.34 -23.44 1.65
N GLN A 104 4.18 -22.79 1.82
CA GLN A 104 4.02 -21.36 1.52
C GLN A 104 4.88 -20.49 2.43
N GLU A 105 5.00 -20.84 3.70
CA GLU A 105 5.89 -20.15 4.65
C GLU A 105 7.36 -20.24 4.22
N ARG A 106 7.81 -21.40 3.72
CA ARG A 106 9.17 -21.57 3.16
C ARG A 106 9.39 -20.75 1.89
N ILE A 107 8.37 -20.60 1.05
CA ILE A 107 8.43 -19.72 -0.12
C ILE A 107 8.56 -18.27 0.33
N ASP A 108 7.73 -17.83 1.27
CA ASP A 108 7.75 -16.46 1.81
C ASP A 108 9.14 -16.12 2.37
N ASP A 109 9.75 -17.04 3.13
CA ASP A 109 11.12 -16.89 3.64
C ASP A 109 12.15 -16.71 2.52
N LYS A 110 12.12 -17.55 1.49
CA LYS A 110 13.09 -17.47 0.37
C LYS A 110 12.97 -16.16 -0.39
N TYR A 111 11.75 -15.73 -0.69
CA TYR A 111 11.52 -14.50 -1.44
C TYR A 111 11.88 -13.27 -0.59
N LEU A 112 11.60 -13.31 0.72
CA LEU A 112 12.06 -12.29 1.66
C LEU A 112 13.59 -12.18 1.67
N GLN A 113 14.32 -13.30 1.73
CA GLN A 113 15.79 -13.27 1.69
C GLN A 113 16.33 -12.60 0.42
N VAL A 114 15.68 -12.84 -0.72
CA VAL A 114 16.04 -12.19 -1.99
C VAL A 114 15.77 -10.69 -1.93
N LEU A 115 14.61 -10.24 -1.42
CA LEU A 115 14.32 -8.81 -1.25
C LEU A 115 15.33 -8.12 -0.32
N ILE A 116 15.73 -8.77 0.79
CA ILE A 116 16.75 -8.28 1.70
C ILE A 116 18.10 -8.14 0.98
N GLN A 117 18.50 -9.13 0.18
CA GLN A 117 19.75 -9.07 -0.58
C GLN A 117 19.72 -7.97 -1.64
N LEU A 118 18.63 -7.85 -2.40
CA LEU A 118 18.46 -6.78 -3.40
C LEU A 118 18.52 -5.40 -2.76
N ARG A 119 17.93 -5.22 -1.57
CA ARG A 119 18.06 -3.99 -0.77
C ARG A 119 19.50 -3.70 -0.37
N LYS A 120 20.22 -4.71 0.17
CA LYS A 120 21.63 -4.57 0.58
C LYS A 120 22.55 -4.20 -0.59
N LEU A 121 22.24 -4.68 -1.79
CA LEU A 121 22.96 -4.34 -3.02
C LEU A 121 22.55 -2.99 -3.63
N GLY A 122 21.57 -2.29 -3.05
CA GLY A 122 21.04 -1.04 -3.62
C GLY A 122 20.21 -1.22 -4.90
N LEU A 123 19.82 -2.45 -5.23
CA LEU A 123 19.05 -2.79 -6.43
C LEU A 123 17.55 -2.65 -6.22
N LEU A 124 17.07 -2.91 -5.01
CA LEU A 124 15.72 -2.56 -4.55
C LEU A 124 15.80 -1.27 -3.76
N LYS A 125 14.99 -0.28 -4.14
CA LYS A 125 14.92 1.05 -3.52
C LYS A 125 13.56 1.24 -2.87
N LYS A 126 13.48 2.19 -1.93
CA LYS A 126 12.24 2.48 -1.20
C LYS A 126 11.13 2.90 -2.17
N GLU A 127 11.47 3.73 -3.15
CA GLU A 127 10.54 4.28 -4.14
C GLU A 127 9.92 3.20 -5.03
N ASP A 128 10.59 2.06 -5.19
CA ASP A 128 10.08 0.93 -5.98
C ASP A 128 8.84 0.31 -5.36
N ILE A 129 8.72 0.34 -4.02
CA ILE A 129 7.58 -0.23 -3.29
C ILE A 129 6.28 0.40 -3.80
N GLN A 130 6.26 1.73 -3.90
CA GLN A 130 5.11 2.48 -4.39
C GLN A 130 5.04 2.50 -5.92
N ARG A 131 6.17 2.71 -6.60
CA ARG A 131 6.22 2.85 -8.06
C ARG A 131 5.75 1.61 -8.80
N TYR A 132 5.99 0.43 -8.24
CA TYR A 132 5.57 -0.85 -8.81
C TYR A 132 4.45 -1.53 -8.03
N SER A 133 3.82 -0.80 -7.09
CA SER A 133 2.71 -1.27 -6.26
C SER A 133 2.99 -2.63 -5.63
N LEU A 134 4.21 -2.81 -5.08
CA LEU A 134 4.66 -4.11 -4.57
C LEU A 134 3.76 -4.61 -3.43
N LEU A 135 3.36 -3.70 -2.53
CA LEU A 135 2.46 -4.03 -1.43
C LEU A 135 1.06 -4.43 -1.92
N HIS A 136 0.51 -3.73 -2.92
CA HIS A 136 -0.78 -4.10 -3.52
C HIS A 136 -0.73 -5.48 -4.17
N ASN A 137 0.32 -5.74 -4.94
CA ASN A 137 0.52 -7.04 -5.58
C ASN A 137 0.63 -8.18 -4.55
N LEU A 138 1.25 -7.92 -3.39
CA LEU A 138 1.33 -8.90 -2.31
C LEU A 138 -0.03 -9.14 -1.64
N CYS A 139 -0.78 -8.08 -1.35
CA CYS A 139 -2.08 -8.14 -0.68
C CYS A 139 -3.19 -8.73 -1.55
N SER A 140 -3.04 -8.75 -2.88
CA SER A 140 -4.03 -9.31 -3.80
C SER A 140 -3.89 -10.83 -4.01
N LYS A 141 -3.01 -11.51 -3.28
CA LYS A 141 -2.77 -12.95 -3.43
C LYS A 141 -3.61 -13.76 -2.44
N ASP A 142 -3.96 -14.98 -2.83
CA ASP A 142 -4.71 -15.92 -1.98
C ASP A 142 -3.96 -16.21 -0.67
N TYR A 143 -2.67 -16.55 -0.77
CA TYR A 143 -1.82 -16.76 0.40
C TYR A 143 -1.25 -15.44 0.93
N PHE A 144 -1.48 -15.19 2.22
CA PHE A 144 -1.00 -14.00 2.90
C PHE A 144 0.46 -14.14 3.35
N ALA A 145 1.35 -13.51 2.58
CA ALA A 145 2.79 -13.50 2.78
C ALA A 145 3.23 -12.46 3.85
N GLU A 146 2.93 -12.77 5.11
CA GLU A 146 3.10 -11.86 6.25
C GLU A 146 4.53 -11.34 6.43
N LYS A 147 5.55 -12.17 6.18
CA LYS A 147 6.96 -11.76 6.41
C LYS A 147 7.41 -10.74 5.36
N ARG A 148 7.02 -10.94 4.09
CA ARG A 148 7.24 -9.95 3.01
C ARG A 148 6.43 -8.68 3.25
N LEU A 149 5.19 -8.79 3.71
CA LEU A 149 4.36 -7.63 4.05
C LEU A 149 5.05 -6.76 5.09
N ARG A 150 5.45 -7.37 6.23
CA ARG A 150 6.17 -6.68 7.30
C ARG A 150 7.41 -5.96 6.77
N PHE A 151 8.23 -6.66 5.99
CA PHE A 151 9.45 -6.08 5.41
C PHE A 151 9.17 -4.83 4.56
N LEU A 152 8.14 -4.86 3.71
CA LEU A 152 7.78 -3.73 2.85
C LEU A 152 7.21 -2.56 3.66
N VAL A 153 6.32 -2.85 4.61
CA VAL A 153 5.64 -1.84 5.44
C VAL A 153 6.63 -1.16 6.38
N GLU A 154 7.49 -1.91 7.07
CA GLU A 154 8.52 -1.33 7.95
C GLU A 154 9.51 -0.45 7.18
N TRP A 155 9.73 -0.74 5.89
CA TRP A 155 10.61 0.08 5.05
C TRP A 155 9.89 1.32 4.49
N ASP A 156 8.64 1.18 4.07
CA ASP A 156 7.81 2.30 3.62
C ASP A 156 6.35 2.19 4.06
N PRO A 157 6.01 2.72 5.25
CA PRO A 157 4.64 2.66 5.76
C PRO A 157 3.64 3.41 4.88
N SER A 158 4.10 4.42 4.12
CA SER A 158 3.21 5.25 3.30
C SER A 158 2.52 4.45 2.19
N ALA A 159 3.09 3.31 1.78
CA ALA A 159 2.49 2.36 0.84
C ALA A 159 1.13 1.80 1.33
N LEU A 160 0.88 1.75 2.64
CA LEU A 160 -0.42 1.32 3.20
C LEU A 160 -1.57 2.28 2.84
N THR A 161 -1.25 3.55 2.55
CA THR A 161 -2.23 4.60 2.26
C THR A 161 -2.35 4.92 0.77
N GLN A 162 -1.49 4.31 -0.05
CA GLN A 162 -1.48 4.51 -1.50
C GLN A 162 -2.64 3.76 -2.14
N THR A 163 -3.34 4.44 -3.04
CA THR A 163 -4.43 3.87 -3.83
C THR A 163 -3.93 3.32 -5.16
N THR A 164 -4.53 2.24 -5.65
CA THR A 164 -4.30 1.76 -7.01
C THR A 164 -4.83 2.76 -8.04
N GLU A 165 -4.16 2.87 -9.19
CA GLU A 165 -4.55 3.78 -10.29
C GLU A 165 -5.94 3.44 -10.84
N TYR A 166 -6.24 2.15 -11.04
CA TYR A 166 -7.47 1.72 -11.71
C TYR A 166 -8.69 1.59 -10.80
N GLY A 167 -8.49 1.52 -9.47
CA GLY A 167 -9.58 1.18 -8.55
C GLY A 167 -9.71 2.08 -7.34
N GLY A 168 -8.73 2.95 -7.05
CA GLY A 168 -8.74 3.72 -5.80
C GLY A 168 -8.58 2.84 -4.56
N SER A 169 -8.22 1.56 -4.71
CA SER A 169 -8.17 0.58 -3.62
C SER A 169 -6.87 0.72 -2.84
N VAL A 170 -6.96 0.66 -1.52
CA VAL A 170 -5.79 0.56 -0.64
C VAL A 170 -5.42 -0.92 -0.42
N PRO A 171 -4.20 -1.24 0.04
CA PRO A 171 -3.78 -2.63 0.31
C PRO A 171 -4.78 -3.39 1.20
N LEU A 172 -5.39 -2.73 2.19
CA LEU A 172 -6.40 -3.32 3.06
C LEU A 172 -7.67 -3.76 2.31
N THR A 173 -8.07 -3.06 1.25
CA THR A 173 -9.19 -3.50 0.39
C THR A 173 -8.83 -4.79 -0.33
N LEU A 174 -7.58 -4.90 -0.80
CA LEU A 174 -7.13 -6.04 -1.60
C LEU A 174 -7.06 -7.33 -0.79
N THR A 175 -6.78 -7.26 0.52
CA THR A 175 -6.81 -8.43 1.41
C THR A 175 -8.20 -9.00 1.63
N VAL A 176 -9.26 -8.32 1.17
CA VAL A 176 -10.66 -8.79 1.29
C VAL A 176 -11.41 -8.73 -0.04
N ALA A 177 -10.70 -8.45 -1.14
CA ALA A 177 -11.32 -8.38 -2.47
C ALA A 177 -11.61 -9.76 -3.06
N THR A 178 -11.00 -10.82 -2.52
CA THR A 178 -11.22 -12.19 -2.98
C THR A 178 -11.84 -13.03 -1.86
N SER A 179 -12.76 -13.93 -2.22
CA SER A 179 -13.38 -14.86 -1.28
C SER A 179 -12.41 -15.89 -0.69
N LYS A 180 -11.21 -16.02 -1.28
CA LYS A 180 -10.14 -16.91 -0.81
C LYS A 180 -9.21 -16.26 0.22
N SER A 181 -9.32 -14.96 0.45
CA SER A 181 -8.45 -14.25 1.37
C SER A 181 -8.75 -14.63 2.82
N SER A 182 -7.71 -14.65 3.67
CA SER A 182 -7.87 -14.92 5.11
C SER A 182 -8.14 -13.65 5.91
N ILE A 183 -8.99 -13.75 6.94
CA ILE A 183 -9.21 -12.66 7.91
C ILE A 183 -7.92 -12.23 8.61
N ARG A 184 -6.95 -13.15 8.77
CA ARG A 184 -5.63 -12.85 9.31
C ARG A 184 -4.86 -11.85 8.46
N GLY A 185 -5.00 -11.92 7.14
CA GLY A 185 -4.38 -10.96 6.23
C GLY A 185 -4.96 -9.56 6.40
N PHE A 186 -6.29 -9.47 6.47
CA PHE A 186 -7.00 -8.24 6.80
C PHE A 186 -6.55 -7.66 8.15
N GLN A 187 -6.56 -8.48 9.21
CA GLN A 187 -6.12 -8.08 10.54
C GLN A 187 -4.69 -7.53 10.51
N SER A 188 -3.76 -8.23 9.89
CA SER A 188 -2.35 -7.84 9.88
C SER A 188 -2.15 -6.49 9.17
N VAL A 189 -2.78 -6.29 8.00
CA VAL A 189 -2.69 -5.00 7.28
C VAL A 189 -3.36 -3.88 8.07
N PHE A 190 -4.48 -4.15 8.72
CA PHE A 190 -5.18 -3.18 9.57
C PHE A 190 -4.33 -2.79 10.78
N GLU A 191 -3.73 -3.76 11.48
CA GLU A 191 -2.83 -3.54 12.60
C GLU A 191 -1.66 -2.62 12.22
N TYR A 192 -1.01 -2.86 11.08
CA TYR A 192 0.04 -1.96 10.60
C TYR A 192 -0.49 -0.56 10.24
N GLY A 193 -1.71 -0.47 9.72
CA GLY A 193 -2.39 0.80 9.48
C GLY A 193 -2.56 1.62 10.77
N ILE A 194 -2.99 0.97 11.86
CA ILE A 194 -3.11 1.60 13.18
C ILE A 194 -1.74 1.93 13.77
N HIS A 195 -0.77 1.01 13.66
CA HIS A 195 0.59 1.18 14.18
C HIS A 195 1.29 2.42 13.62
N TYR A 196 1.29 2.57 12.30
CA TYR A 196 2.02 3.65 11.62
C TYR A 196 1.22 4.93 11.43
N PHE A 197 -0.12 4.87 11.50
CA PHE A 197 -1.00 6.04 11.31
C PHE A 197 -2.07 6.19 12.40
N PRO A 198 -1.70 6.19 13.69
CA PRO A 198 -2.65 6.14 14.80
C PRO A 198 -3.60 7.35 14.86
N ASN A 199 -3.14 8.54 14.44
CA ASN A 199 -3.88 9.79 14.66
C ASN A 199 -4.67 10.30 13.44
N LYS A 200 -4.57 9.68 12.27
CA LYS A 200 -5.05 10.31 11.02
C LYS A 200 -5.68 9.37 10.03
N LYS A 201 -4.98 8.29 9.70
CA LYS A 201 -5.31 7.48 8.52
C LYS A 201 -5.61 6.03 8.86
N GLY A 202 -5.08 5.50 9.97
CA GLY A 202 -5.20 4.08 10.31
C GLY A 202 -6.64 3.60 10.35
N ILE A 203 -7.49 4.23 11.18
CA ILE A 203 -8.91 3.87 11.25
C ILE A 203 -9.66 4.21 9.96
N ASN A 204 -9.30 5.32 9.31
CA ASN A 204 -9.94 5.74 8.05
C ASN A 204 -9.67 4.75 6.91
N LEU A 205 -8.59 3.96 6.96
CA LEU A 205 -8.34 2.90 5.97
C LEU A 205 -9.49 1.89 5.92
N LEU A 206 -10.12 1.54 7.05
CA LEU A 206 -11.25 0.60 7.07
C LEU A 206 -12.46 1.10 6.27
N PHE A 207 -12.66 2.41 6.26
CA PHE A 207 -13.84 3.05 5.69
C PHE A 207 -13.54 3.86 4.44
N ARG A 208 -12.31 3.77 3.91
CA ARG A 208 -11.94 4.44 2.67
C ARG A 208 -12.66 3.78 1.50
N LYS A 209 -13.41 4.59 0.75
CA LYS A 209 -14.10 4.21 -0.47
C LYS A 209 -13.08 4.00 -1.59
N ASN A 210 -13.24 2.91 -2.32
CA ASN A 210 -12.63 2.74 -3.63
C ASN A 210 -13.47 3.50 -4.69
N ASN A 211 -13.06 3.44 -5.96
CA ASN A 211 -13.76 4.14 -7.05
C ASN A 211 -15.20 3.63 -7.28
N PHE A 212 -15.56 2.48 -6.71
CA PHE A 212 -16.90 1.88 -6.76
C PHE A 212 -17.72 2.16 -5.49
N GLY A 213 -17.20 2.96 -4.55
CA GLY A 213 -17.84 3.26 -3.28
C GLY A 213 -17.75 2.15 -2.21
N GLY A 214 -17.09 1.03 -2.52
CA GLY A 214 -16.87 -0.07 -1.57
C GLY A 214 -15.75 0.25 -0.58
N THR A 215 -15.89 -0.20 0.67
CA THR A 215 -14.91 -0.01 1.75
C THR A 215 -14.32 -1.34 2.20
N PRO A 216 -13.07 -1.39 2.69
CA PRO A 216 -12.51 -2.61 3.27
C PRO A 216 -13.39 -3.23 4.36
N PHE A 217 -13.99 -2.41 5.22
CA PHE A 217 -14.89 -2.89 6.27
C PHE A 217 -16.09 -3.63 5.69
N LYS A 218 -16.75 -3.06 4.67
CA LYS A 218 -17.89 -3.71 4.01
C LYS A 218 -17.48 -5.04 3.37
N PHE A 219 -16.42 -5.05 2.57
CA PHE A 219 -15.94 -6.28 1.94
C PHE A 219 -15.53 -7.35 2.96
N ALA A 220 -14.90 -6.95 4.07
CA ALA A 220 -14.56 -7.86 5.16
C ALA A 220 -15.83 -8.45 5.80
N CYS A 221 -16.85 -7.62 6.09
CA CYS A 221 -18.10 -8.09 6.67
C CYS A 221 -18.85 -9.04 5.72
N ASP A 222 -18.85 -8.76 4.42
CA ASP A 222 -19.49 -9.61 3.41
C ASP A 222 -18.80 -10.99 3.33
N ASN A 223 -17.48 -11.06 3.53
CA ASN A 223 -16.71 -12.30 3.44
C ASN A 223 -16.66 -13.11 4.74
N TYR A 224 -16.54 -12.44 5.90
CA TYR A 224 -16.24 -13.08 7.19
C TYR A 224 -17.36 -12.93 8.23
N GLY A 225 -18.38 -12.12 7.94
CA GLY A 225 -19.43 -11.77 8.88
C GLY A 225 -19.07 -10.58 9.76
N HIS A 226 -20.09 -9.78 10.08
CA HIS A 226 -19.92 -8.53 10.83
C HIS A 226 -19.34 -8.73 12.23
N GLU A 227 -19.80 -9.74 12.98
CA GLU A 227 -19.35 -10.00 14.36
C GLU A 227 -17.84 -10.29 14.42
N GLN A 228 -17.35 -11.17 13.56
CA GLN A 228 -15.93 -11.55 13.52
C GLN A 228 -15.04 -10.38 13.10
N VAL A 229 -15.48 -9.58 12.12
CA VAL A 229 -14.73 -8.39 11.67
C VAL A 229 -14.69 -7.34 12.78
N MET A 230 -15.81 -7.11 13.47
CA MET A 230 -15.86 -6.19 14.60
C MET A 230 -14.97 -6.64 15.75
N GLU A 231 -14.92 -7.92 16.08
CA GLU A 231 -14.00 -8.47 17.07
C GLU A 231 -12.55 -8.13 16.72
N VAL A 232 -12.11 -8.40 15.49
CA VAL A 232 -10.76 -8.07 15.01
C VAL A 232 -10.46 -6.56 15.09
N VAL A 233 -11.41 -5.73 14.68
CA VAL A 233 -11.25 -4.26 14.70
C VAL A 233 -11.14 -3.74 16.13
N GLU A 234 -12.06 -4.15 17.00
CA GLU A 234 -12.10 -3.75 18.41
C GLU A 234 -10.85 -4.20 19.16
N ASP A 235 -10.46 -5.47 19.02
CA ASP A 235 -9.26 -6.03 19.63
C ASP A 235 -8.00 -5.29 19.20
N THR A 236 -7.89 -4.96 17.91
CA THR A 236 -6.77 -4.17 17.39
C THR A 236 -6.74 -2.79 18.03
N LEU A 237 -7.88 -2.08 18.08
CA LEU A 237 -7.96 -0.75 18.66
C LEU A 237 -7.68 -0.77 20.17
N ILE A 238 -8.15 -1.77 20.90
CA ILE A 238 -7.89 -1.95 22.33
C ILE A 238 -6.40 -2.20 22.57
N ARG A 239 -5.77 -3.10 21.80
CA ARG A 239 -4.33 -3.36 21.89
C ARG A 239 -3.56 -2.04 21.76
N TYR A 240 -3.80 -1.27 20.70
CA TYR A 240 -3.08 -0.02 20.45
C TYR A 240 -3.46 1.15 21.37
N SER A 241 -4.63 1.11 22.01
CA SER A 241 -5.01 2.09 23.03
C SER A 241 -4.39 1.79 24.40
N THR A 242 -4.05 0.52 24.67
CA THR A 242 -3.56 0.06 25.98
C THR A 242 -2.07 -0.21 26.02
N THR A 243 -1.43 -0.54 24.89
CA THR A 243 0.03 -0.68 24.82
C THR A 243 0.67 0.68 25.10
N LEU A 244 1.07 0.83 26.35
CA LEU A 244 1.91 1.89 26.89
C LEU A 244 3.36 1.79 26.40
N ASP A 245 3.58 1.30 25.17
CA ASP A 245 4.89 1.41 24.55
C ASP A 245 5.10 2.90 24.26
N ASN A 246 5.99 3.50 25.04
CA ASN A 246 6.26 4.94 25.23
C ASN A 246 6.62 5.75 23.97
N HIS A 247 6.33 5.24 22.78
CA HIS A 247 6.70 5.83 21.51
C HIS A 247 5.52 6.12 20.58
N ALA A 248 4.32 5.54 20.80
CA ALA A 248 3.13 5.83 19.99
C ALA A 248 2.16 6.76 20.75
N PRO A 249 1.73 7.89 20.15
CA PRO A 249 0.67 8.71 20.73
C PRO A 249 -0.63 7.90 20.86
N PRO A 250 -1.40 8.07 21.95
CA PRO A 250 -2.69 7.43 22.08
C PRO A 250 -3.63 7.83 20.94
N PHE A 251 -4.50 6.91 20.53
CA PHE A 251 -5.48 7.11 19.47
C PHE A 251 -6.34 8.36 19.72
N ASN A 252 -6.12 9.40 18.91
CA ASN A 252 -6.87 10.66 18.99
C ASN A 252 -8.20 10.55 18.23
N ILE A 253 -9.23 10.07 18.92
CA ILE A 253 -10.57 9.86 18.35
C ILE A 253 -11.21 11.15 17.83
N VAL A 254 -10.91 12.30 18.43
CA VAL A 254 -11.43 13.61 18.00
C VAL A 254 -10.85 13.98 16.64
N GLU A 255 -9.54 13.83 16.47
CA GLU A 255 -8.88 14.07 15.18
C GLU A 255 -9.36 13.07 14.12
N ALA A 256 -9.50 11.80 14.47
CA ALA A 256 -10.06 10.79 13.58
C ALA A 256 -11.48 11.14 13.12
N LEU A 257 -12.35 11.57 14.03
CA LEU A 257 -13.73 11.98 13.74
C LEU A 257 -13.75 13.17 12.78
N MET A 258 -12.94 14.19 13.04
CA MET A 258 -12.85 15.38 12.17
C MET A 258 -12.34 15.01 10.79
N MET A 259 -11.28 14.19 10.70
CA MET A 259 -10.73 13.72 9.43
C MET A 259 -11.74 12.89 8.63
N ALA A 260 -12.47 11.98 9.29
CA ALA A 260 -13.51 11.18 8.66
C ALA A 260 -14.69 12.03 8.16
N ALA A 261 -15.01 13.13 8.84
CA ALA A 261 -16.09 14.02 8.45
C ALA A 261 -15.75 14.96 7.27
N ILE A 262 -14.47 15.30 7.08
CA ILE A 262 -14.03 16.20 6.00
C ILE A 262 -13.53 15.47 4.74
N ASP A 263 -13.03 14.24 4.88
CA ASP A 263 -12.49 13.49 3.74
C ASP A 263 -13.61 12.81 2.95
N GLU A 264 -13.87 13.33 1.76
CA GLU A 264 -14.89 12.79 0.84
C GLU A 264 -14.62 11.35 0.42
N ASN A 265 -13.40 10.84 0.58
CA ASN A 265 -13.05 9.46 0.28
C ASN A 265 -13.34 8.51 1.45
N VAL A 266 -13.70 9.03 2.63
CA VAL A 266 -14.09 8.21 3.78
C VAL A 266 -15.61 8.06 3.79
N HIS A 267 -16.09 6.83 4.03
CA HIS A 267 -17.52 6.54 4.13
C HIS A 267 -18.09 7.05 5.46
N LEU A 268 -19.35 7.51 5.46
CA LEU A 268 -20.03 8.06 6.65
C LEU A 268 -20.10 7.06 7.81
N ASP A 269 -20.04 5.75 7.52
CA ASP A 269 -19.99 4.72 8.55
C ASP A 269 -18.78 4.88 9.49
N CYS A 270 -17.68 5.49 9.04
CA CYS A 270 -16.56 5.82 9.91
C CYS A 270 -16.98 6.80 11.02
N VAL A 271 -17.72 7.85 10.66
CA VAL A 271 -18.23 8.86 11.60
C VAL A 271 -19.19 8.19 12.58
N ASN A 272 -20.12 7.37 12.07
CA ASN A 272 -21.07 6.63 12.91
C ASN A 272 -20.36 5.64 13.86
N PHE A 273 -19.33 4.96 13.37
CA PHE A 273 -18.50 4.05 14.16
C PHE A 273 -17.78 4.78 15.30
N LEU A 274 -17.13 5.91 15.00
CA LEU A 274 -16.41 6.71 16.00
C LEU A 274 -17.35 7.31 17.06
N LEU A 275 -18.53 7.82 16.65
CA LEU A 275 -19.55 8.34 17.58
C LEU A 275 -20.09 7.25 18.51
N ARG A 276 -20.24 6.00 18.04
CA ARG A 276 -20.69 4.89 18.88
C ARG A 276 -19.64 4.46 19.90
N ARG A 277 -18.36 4.59 19.56
CA ARG A 277 -17.26 4.28 20.49
C ARG A 277 -17.15 5.29 21.62
N GLU A 278 -17.38 6.56 21.33
CA GLU A 278 -17.30 7.65 22.32
C GLU A 278 -18.49 8.61 22.16
N PRO A 279 -19.65 8.27 22.73
CA PRO A 279 -20.88 9.04 22.52
C PRO A 279 -20.83 10.47 23.07
N ASP A 280 -19.92 10.76 24.01
CA ASP A 280 -19.71 12.09 24.59
C ASP A 280 -18.69 12.95 23.83
N ILE A 281 -18.12 12.45 22.72
CA ILE A 281 -17.07 13.14 21.96
C ILE A 281 -17.49 14.52 21.43
N LEU A 282 -18.76 14.67 21.02
CA LEU A 282 -19.28 15.95 20.55
C LEU A 282 -19.35 16.98 21.70
N GLN A 283 -19.72 16.55 22.90
CA GLN A 283 -19.73 17.42 24.07
C GLN A 283 -18.32 17.84 24.48
N LYS A 284 -17.35 16.92 24.40
CA LYS A 284 -15.92 17.20 24.64
C LYS A 284 -15.37 18.23 23.65
N LEU A 285 -15.72 18.11 22.37
CA LEU A 285 -15.36 19.05 21.31
C LEU A 285 -15.92 20.47 21.57
N LEU A 286 -17.19 20.57 21.92
CA LEU A 286 -17.84 21.86 22.23
C LEU A 286 -17.26 22.53 23.49
N SER A 287 -16.95 21.73 24.52
CA SER A 287 -16.36 22.22 25.77
C SER A 287 -14.93 22.75 25.57
N SER A 288 -14.14 22.09 24.70
CA SER A 288 -12.76 22.50 24.41
C SER A 288 -12.69 23.83 23.66
N SER A 289 -13.68 24.11 22.80
CA SER A 289 -13.74 25.36 22.02
C SER A 289 -13.99 26.59 22.91
N SER A 290 -14.85 26.44 23.93
CA SER A 290 -15.22 27.53 24.85
C SER A 290 -14.06 28.01 25.74
N SER A 291 -13.08 27.15 26.00
CA SER A 291 -11.91 27.46 26.85
C SER A 291 -10.90 28.38 26.16
N SER A 292 -10.89 28.42 24.82
CA SER A 292 -9.90 29.14 24.03
C SER A 292 -10.26 30.61 23.75
N SER A 293 -11.55 30.97 23.83
CA SER A 293 -12.03 32.33 23.52
C SER A 293 -11.87 33.32 24.68
N SER A 294 -11.76 32.86 25.93
CA SER A 294 -11.71 33.74 27.12
C SER A 294 -10.35 34.38 27.37
N SER A 295 -9.29 33.98 26.67
CA SER A 295 -7.91 34.44 26.93
C SER A 295 -7.47 35.64 26.10
N ILE A 296 -8.21 36.01 25.05
CA ILE A 296 -7.84 37.12 24.15
C ILE A 296 -8.47 38.45 24.59
N GLU A 297 -9.61 38.44 25.29
CA GLU A 297 -10.28 39.67 25.73
C GLU A 297 -9.59 40.39 26.91
N SER A 298 -8.63 39.76 27.59
CA SER A 298 -7.89 40.41 28.69
C SER A 298 -6.62 41.15 28.24
N ALA A 299 -6.14 40.96 27.01
CA ALA A 299 -4.88 41.52 26.53
C ALA A 299 -5.00 42.90 25.85
N THR A 300 -6.20 43.42 25.59
CA THR A 300 -6.38 44.71 24.89
C THR A 300 -6.43 45.94 25.80
N HIS A 301 -6.34 45.80 27.13
CA HIS A 301 -6.52 46.94 28.05
C HIS A 301 -5.27 47.57 28.67
N THR A 302 -4.05 47.09 28.37
CA THR A 302 -2.83 47.68 28.97
C THR A 302 -1.69 47.79 27.96
N ASN A 303 -1.75 48.75 27.04
CA ASN A 303 -0.54 49.42 26.50
C ASN A 303 -0.87 50.67 25.66
N GLN A 304 -1.56 51.65 26.26
CA GLN A 304 -1.51 53.04 25.81
C GLN A 304 -0.69 53.87 26.80
N LYS A 305 0.64 53.74 26.81
CA LYS A 305 1.51 54.85 27.25
C LYS A 305 2.98 54.59 26.90
N LYS A 306 3.54 55.61 26.24
CA LYS A 306 4.97 55.89 26.00
C LYS A 306 5.66 55.07 24.91
N ARG A 307 5.76 55.68 23.73
CA ARG A 307 7.07 55.82 23.08
C ARG A 307 7.15 57.11 22.26
N LYS A 308 7.79 58.12 22.87
CA LYS A 308 8.28 59.34 22.26
C LYS A 308 9.41 59.00 21.27
N ARG A 309 9.27 59.53 20.05
CA ARG A 309 10.30 60.04 19.13
C ARG A 309 11.76 59.60 19.36
N LYS A 310 12.35 58.97 18.35
CA LYS A 310 13.65 59.43 17.83
C LYS A 310 13.78 59.06 16.34
N TYR A 311 13.56 60.05 15.49
CA TYR A 311 14.03 60.05 14.10
C TYR A 311 15.56 59.94 14.14
N LYS A 312 16.12 58.95 13.47
CA LYS A 312 17.52 58.99 13.03
C LYS A 312 17.54 58.65 11.54
N LYS A 313 17.59 59.72 10.76
CA LYS A 313 18.01 59.80 9.37
C LYS A 313 19.33 59.02 9.23
N LYS A 314 19.42 58.13 8.24
CA LYS A 314 20.71 57.70 7.71
C LYS A 314 20.58 57.69 6.20
N ASP A 315 21.37 58.59 5.64
CA ASP A 315 21.57 58.82 4.22
C ASP A 315 22.26 57.60 3.57
N ASP A 316 21.91 57.40 2.31
CA ASP A 316 22.78 57.20 1.13
C ASP A 316 23.94 56.19 1.11
N ASP A 317 24.15 55.71 -0.12
CA ASP A 317 25.29 54.96 -0.68
C ASP A 317 25.31 53.45 -0.31
N ASP A 318 25.65 52.48 -1.17
CA ASP A 318 26.50 52.50 -2.36
C ASP A 318 26.38 51.13 -3.08
N ASP A 319 26.95 51.09 -4.27
CA ASP A 319 26.97 50.12 -5.36
C ASP A 319 27.33 48.63 -5.10
N GLY A 320 26.86 47.79 -6.02
CA GLY A 320 27.72 46.85 -6.76
C GLY A 320 27.87 45.41 -6.23
N ASN A 321 27.25 44.44 -6.90
CA ASN A 321 27.86 43.59 -7.95
C ASN A 321 26.89 42.47 -8.40
#